data_AF-A0A5N6WNE3-F1
#
_entry.id   AF-A0A5N6WNE3-F1
#
_cell.length_a   1.000
_cell.length_b   1.000
_cell.length_c   1.000
_cell.angle_alpha   90.00
_cell.angle_beta   90.00
_cell.angle_gamma   90.00
#
_symmetry.space_group_name_H-M   'P 1'
#
loop_
_entity.id
_entity.type
_entity.pdbx_description
1 polymer ?
#
loop_
_entity_poly.entity_id
_entity_poly.type
_entity_poly.pdbx_seq_one_letter_code
_entity_poly.pdbx_strand_id
1 'polypeptide(L)'
;MTVGRIIHSEIFGSMMGWTCELVEGDLKALSDRMASVQSDRIFAFAQQMNWFDAVQILRQLRPKNTLIADVPEEDIRDRTNVLLRRRAEKLFRMFYGLPGGTSIRNSLEKGI
;
A
#
# COMPACT_ATOMS: atom_id res chain seq x y z
N MET A 1 19.30 23.64 16.20
CA MET A 1 18.16 22.71 16.01
C MET A 1 18.72 21.41 15.50
N THR A 2 18.62 20.33 16.28
CA THR A 2 19.11 19.01 15.86
C THR A 2 17.91 18.25 15.30
N VAL A 3 17.70 18.34 14.00
CA VAL A 3 16.66 17.57 13.31
C VAL A 3 17.13 16.13 13.23
N GLY A 4 16.35 15.20 13.81
CA GLY A 4 16.68 13.78 13.83
C GLY A 4 16.88 13.24 12.41
N ARG A 5 17.87 12.35 12.25
CA ARG A 5 18.21 11.75 10.95
C ARG A 5 17.15 10.72 10.57
N ILE A 6 16.56 10.86 9.39
CA ILE A 6 15.67 9.86 8.81
C ILE A 6 16.50 8.60 8.54
N ILE A 7 16.16 7.50 9.20
CA ILE A 7 16.86 6.22 9.11
C ILE A 7 16.49 5.39 7.88
N HIS A 8 15.39 5.74 7.20
CA HIS A 8 14.97 5.10 5.96
C HIS A 8 14.17 6.09 5.11
N SER A 9 14.74 6.53 3.98
CA SER A 9 14.18 7.57 3.13
C SER A 9 13.00 7.09 2.28
N GLU A 10 12.85 5.78 2.09
CA GLU A 10 11.92 5.25 1.10
C GLU A 10 11.18 4.02 1.64
N ILE A 11 9.95 4.21 2.15
CA ILE A 11 9.05 3.10 2.42
C ILE A 11 8.29 2.84 1.13
N PHE A 12 8.71 1.82 0.38
CA PHE A 12 8.10 1.46 -0.89
C PHE A 12 6.59 1.23 -0.73
N GLY A 13 5.77 2.06 -1.42
CA GLY A 13 4.31 2.00 -1.35
C GLY A 13 3.65 2.87 -0.26
N SER A 14 4.42 3.66 0.50
CA SER A 14 3.89 4.60 1.49
C SER A 14 3.54 5.95 0.87
N MET A 15 2.34 6.47 1.18
CA MET A 15 1.97 7.86 0.84
C MET A 15 2.78 8.92 1.63
N MET A 16 3.62 8.49 2.60
CA MET A 16 4.49 9.37 3.37
C MET A 16 5.74 9.84 2.60
N GLY A 17 5.97 9.38 1.36
CA GLY A 17 7.05 9.89 0.51
C GLY A 17 6.98 11.41 0.30
N TRP A 18 5.77 11.98 0.25
CA TRP A 18 5.55 13.44 0.13
C TRP A 18 6.02 14.23 1.35
N THR A 19 6.02 13.62 2.53
CA THR A 19 6.56 14.26 3.75
C THR A 19 8.08 14.45 3.64
N CYS A 20 8.76 13.66 2.81
CA CYS A 20 10.19 13.86 2.55
C CYS A 20 10.44 15.08 1.66
N GLU A 21 9.61 15.33 0.63
CA GLU A 21 9.70 16.53 -0.21
C GLU A 21 9.51 17.83 0.60
N LEU A 22 8.69 17.81 1.66
CA LEU A 22 8.55 18.92 2.63
C LEU A 22 9.85 19.24 3.37
N VAL A 23 10.63 18.21 3.71
CA VAL A 23 11.91 18.36 4.41
C VAL A 23 13.00 18.85 3.44
N GLU A 24 12.87 18.53 2.15
CA GLU A 24 13.78 18.95 1.08
C GLU A 24 13.48 20.37 0.54
N GLY A 25 12.35 20.98 0.94
CA GLY A 25 12.04 22.39 0.71
C GLY A 25 11.28 22.70 -0.58
N ASP A 26 10.82 21.69 -1.33
CA ASP A 26 9.97 21.91 -2.52
C ASP A 26 8.49 22.05 -2.13
N LEU A 27 8.15 23.24 -1.63
CA LEU A 27 6.78 23.59 -1.25
C LEU A 27 5.84 23.70 -2.46
N LYS A 28 6.38 23.86 -3.67
CA LYS A 28 5.57 24.07 -4.89
C LYS A 28 5.02 22.73 -5.40
N ALA A 29 5.84 21.68 -5.41
CA ALA A 29 5.39 20.33 -5.74
C ALA A 29 4.25 19.87 -4.80
N LEU A 30 4.33 20.21 -3.52
CA LEU A 30 3.29 19.94 -2.54
C LEU A 30 1.99 20.73 -2.81
N SER A 31 2.10 22.04 -3.02
CA SER A 31 0.93 22.90 -3.29
C SER A 31 0.15 22.42 -4.52
N ASP A 32 0.85 22.10 -5.60
CA ASP A 32 0.23 21.65 -6.86
C ASP A 32 -0.46 20.29 -6.68
N ARG A 33 0.06 19.41 -5.81
CA ARG A 33 -0.53 18.09 -5.52
C ARG A 33 -1.69 18.15 -4.51
N MET A 34 -1.55 18.93 -3.43
CA MET A 34 -2.56 19.07 -2.37
C MET A 34 -3.79 19.88 -2.80
N ALA A 35 -3.66 20.78 -3.78
CA ALA A 35 -4.81 21.50 -4.34
C ALA A 35 -5.91 20.55 -4.86
N SER A 36 -5.54 19.35 -5.28
CA SER A 36 -6.48 18.35 -5.82
C SER A 36 -7.11 17.40 -4.79
N VAL A 37 -6.69 17.48 -3.51
CA VAL A 37 -7.12 16.60 -2.41
C VAL A 37 -7.35 17.44 -1.16
N GLN A 38 -8.56 17.95 -0.97
CA GLN A 38 -8.94 18.74 0.20
C GLN A 38 -9.90 17.94 1.08
N SER A 39 -9.44 17.52 2.26
CA SER A 39 -10.25 16.83 3.28
C SER A 39 -10.95 15.54 2.80
N ASP A 40 -10.38 14.85 1.80
CA ASP A 40 -10.91 13.58 1.31
C ASP A 40 -10.60 12.42 2.27
N ARG A 41 -11.60 11.56 2.51
CA ARG A 41 -11.39 10.25 3.15
C ARG A 41 -10.84 9.27 2.13
N ILE A 42 -9.53 9.05 2.16
CA ILE A 42 -8.83 8.11 1.28
C ILE A 42 -8.75 6.73 1.95
N PHE A 43 -9.31 5.71 1.29
CA PHE A 43 -9.19 4.33 1.73
C PHE A 43 -8.10 3.62 0.92
N ALA A 44 -6.98 3.33 1.60
CA ALA A 44 -5.85 2.58 1.04
C ALA A 44 -6.15 1.07 0.97
N PHE A 45 -7.20 0.71 0.24
CA PHE A 45 -7.65 -0.67 0.10
C PHE A 45 -7.34 -1.18 -1.31
N ALA A 46 -6.21 -1.90 -1.48
CA ALA A 46 -5.76 -2.37 -2.79
C ALA A 46 -6.57 -3.56 -3.30
N GLN A 47 -6.79 -4.55 -2.45
CA GLN A 47 -7.57 -5.74 -2.76
C GLN A 47 -8.06 -6.38 -1.46
N GLN A 48 -9.09 -7.20 -1.59
CA GLN A 48 -9.53 -8.06 -0.51
C GLN A 48 -8.63 -9.29 -0.40
N MET A 49 -8.41 -9.77 0.81
CA MET A 49 -7.65 -10.99 1.10
C MET A 49 -8.18 -11.60 2.39
N ASN A 50 -8.29 -12.93 2.41
CA ASN A 50 -8.46 -13.69 3.63
C ASN A 50 -7.14 -14.41 4.00
N TRP A 51 -7.15 -15.06 5.16
CA TRP A 51 -5.97 -15.78 5.63
C TRP A 51 -5.60 -16.98 4.74
N PHE A 52 -6.60 -17.63 4.13
CA PHE A 52 -6.39 -18.70 3.18
C PHE A 52 -5.57 -18.22 1.97
N ASP A 53 -5.99 -17.13 1.31
CA ASP A 53 -5.27 -16.47 0.22
C ASP A 53 -3.81 -16.14 0.62
N ALA A 54 -3.61 -15.58 1.82
CA ALA A 54 -2.29 -15.22 2.33
C ALA A 54 -1.37 -16.43 2.47
N VAL A 55 -1.85 -17.51 3.09
CA VAL A 55 -1.08 -18.73 3.28
C VAL A 55 -0.78 -19.42 1.95
N GLN A 56 -1.73 -19.45 1.02
CA GLN A 56 -1.48 -19.98 -0.33
C GLN A 56 -0.38 -19.21 -1.05
N ILE A 57 -0.40 -17.87 -0.98
CA ILE A 57 0.66 -17.03 -1.57
C ILE A 57 2.00 -17.29 -0.89
N LEU A 58 2.05 -17.35 0.45
CA LEU A 58 3.27 -17.61 1.20
C LEU A 58 3.87 -18.98 0.88
N ARG A 59 3.04 -20.02 0.72
CA ARG A 59 3.48 -21.36 0.30
C ARG A 59 4.09 -21.34 -1.10
N GLN A 60 3.49 -20.58 -2.02
CA GLN A 60 4.04 -20.42 -3.37
C GLN A 60 5.37 -19.67 -3.37
N LEU A 61 5.51 -18.64 -2.52
CA LEU A 61 6.75 -17.86 -2.40
C LEU A 61 7.86 -18.61 -1.65
N ARG A 62 7.50 -19.46 -0.67
CA ARG A 62 8.43 -20.25 0.15
C ARG A 62 8.02 -21.74 0.22
N PRO A 63 8.11 -22.48 -0.89
CA PRO A 63 7.61 -23.86 -0.98
C PRO A 63 8.32 -24.86 -0.06
N LYS A 64 9.54 -24.54 0.40
CA LYS A 64 10.33 -25.40 1.29
C LYS A 64 10.08 -25.12 2.79
N ASN A 65 9.26 -24.13 3.13
CA ASN A 65 9.03 -23.75 4.52
C ASN A 65 7.94 -24.62 5.17
N THR A 66 8.34 -25.53 6.04
CA THR A 66 7.45 -26.44 6.78
C THR A 66 6.77 -25.80 7.99
N LEU A 67 7.14 -24.56 8.34
CA LEU A 67 6.54 -23.83 9.47
C LEU A 67 5.23 -23.13 9.10
N ILE A 68 4.85 -23.11 7.83
CA ILE A 68 3.60 -22.48 7.38
C ILE A 68 2.43 -23.40 7.74
N ALA A 69 1.70 -23.03 8.80
CA ALA A 69 0.54 -23.76 9.30
C ALA A 69 -0.51 -24.01 8.20
N ASP A 70 -1.25 -25.12 8.35
CA ASP A 70 -2.44 -25.39 7.56
C ASP A 70 -3.57 -24.44 7.92
N VAL A 71 -4.35 -24.08 6.91
CA VAL A 71 -5.54 -23.24 7.06
C VAL A 71 -6.76 -24.12 6.78
N PRO A 72 -7.85 -24.00 7.57
CA PRO A 72 -9.12 -24.61 7.23
C PRO A 72 -9.55 -24.24 5.80
N GLU A 73 -10.37 -25.08 5.16
CA GLU A 73 -10.94 -24.76 3.85
C GLU A 73 -11.68 -23.41 3.86
N GLU A 74 -11.59 -22.69 2.75
CA GLU A 74 -12.17 -21.35 2.60
C GLU A 74 -13.71 -21.44 2.60
N ASP A 75 -14.36 -20.89 3.62
CA ASP A 75 -15.84 -20.88 3.69
C ASP A 75 -16.43 -19.47 3.46
N ILE A 76 -15.67 -18.40 3.77
CA ILE A 76 -16.21 -17.03 3.73
C ILE A 76 -15.23 -16.05 3.10
N ARG A 77 -15.67 -15.48 1.96
CA ARG A 77 -15.02 -14.35 1.30
C ARG A 77 -15.88 -13.11 1.49
N ASP A 78 -15.28 -12.05 2.03
CA ASP A 78 -15.91 -10.74 2.05
C ASP A 78 -16.35 -10.35 0.61
N ARG A 79 -17.45 -9.62 0.49
CA ARG A 79 -17.98 -9.13 -0.80
C ARG A 79 -18.24 -7.63 -0.74
N THR A 80 -17.69 -6.97 0.27
CA THR A 80 -17.89 -5.57 0.52
C THR A 80 -17.27 -4.75 -0.60
N ASN A 81 -18.11 -3.93 -1.23
CA ASN A 81 -17.64 -2.96 -2.22
C ASN A 81 -17.17 -1.69 -1.50
N VAL A 82 -15.86 -1.51 -1.39
CA VAL A 82 -15.26 -0.31 -0.80
C VAL A 82 -15.29 0.83 -1.82
N LEU A 83 -16.37 1.61 -1.84
CA LEU A 83 -16.59 2.68 -2.83
C LEU A 83 -15.44 3.71 -2.90
N LEU A 84 -14.85 4.06 -1.74
CA LEU A 84 -13.77 5.04 -1.62
C LEU A 84 -12.42 4.55 -2.18
N ARG A 85 -12.29 3.25 -2.49
CA ARG A 85 -11.12 2.69 -3.19
C ARG A 85 -10.86 3.39 -4.52
N ARG A 86 -11.93 3.69 -5.27
CA ARG A 86 -11.82 4.35 -6.58
C ARG A 86 -11.16 5.72 -6.48
N ARG A 87 -11.39 6.44 -5.37
CA ARG A 87 -10.72 7.72 -5.12
C ARG A 87 -9.23 7.52 -4.94
N ALA A 88 -8.81 6.54 -4.12
CA ALA A 88 -7.40 6.21 -3.93
C ALA A 88 -6.71 5.80 -5.24
N GLU A 89 -7.34 4.93 -6.04
CA GLU A 89 -6.81 4.52 -7.35
C GLU A 89 -6.64 5.70 -8.33
N LYS A 90 -7.59 6.65 -8.33
CA LYS A 90 -7.45 7.88 -9.13
C LYS A 90 -6.23 8.68 -8.71
N LEU A 91 -5.95 8.78 -7.40
CA LEU A 91 -4.76 9.48 -6.90
C LEU A 91 -3.47 8.73 -7.24
N PHE A 92 -3.45 7.40 -7.14
CA PHE A 92 -2.30 6.60 -7.56
C PHE A 92 -1.96 6.82 -9.03
N ARG A 93 -2.97 6.86 -9.90
CA ARG A 93 -2.77 7.16 -11.32
C ARG A 93 -2.28 8.58 -11.57
N MET A 94 -2.88 9.57 -10.89
CA MET A 94 -2.54 10.98 -11.10
C MET A 94 -1.13 11.33 -10.63
N PHE A 95 -0.71 10.82 -9.47
CA PHE A 95 0.56 11.24 -8.85
C PHE A 95 1.73 10.31 -9.13
N TYR A 96 1.46 9.01 -9.28
CA TYR A 96 2.50 7.99 -9.37
C TYR A 96 2.48 7.24 -10.71
N GLY A 97 1.54 7.56 -11.62
CA GLY A 97 1.39 6.85 -12.89
C GLY A 97 0.99 5.38 -12.73
N LEU A 98 0.59 4.96 -11.54
CA LEU A 98 0.25 3.56 -11.24
C LEU A 98 -1.22 3.28 -11.59
N PRO A 99 -1.53 2.12 -12.19
CA PRO A 99 -2.91 1.77 -12.56
C PRO A 99 -3.79 1.51 -11.33
N GLY A 100 -3.20 1.21 -10.17
CA GLY A 100 -3.89 0.91 -8.92
C GLY A 100 -2.91 0.59 -7.79
N GLY A 101 -3.43 0.03 -6.69
CA GLY A 101 -2.59 -0.41 -5.57
C GLY A 101 -1.73 -1.63 -5.92
N THR A 102 -0.56 -1.74 -5.28
CA THR A 102 0.31 -2.92 -5.39
C THR A 102 -0.44 -4.18 -4.97
N SER A 103 -0.30 -5.26 -5.75
CA SER A 103 -0.94 -6.54 -5.41
C SER A 103 -0.36 -7.11 -4.11
N ILE A 104 -1.18 -7.86 -3.38
CA ILE A 104 -0.73 -8.47 -2.13
C ILE A 104 0.43 -9.44 -2.34
N ARG A 105 0.46 -10.16 -3.46
CA ARG A 105 1.59 -11.04 -3.80
C ARG A 105 2.91 -10.26 -3.83
N ASN A 106 2.94 -9.14 -4.56
CA ASN A 106 4.13 -8.32 -4.71
C ASN A 106 4.51 -7.67 -3.36
N SER A 107 3.52 -7.27 -2.57
CA SER A 107 3.77 -6.73 -1.23
C SER A 107 4.36 -7.78 -0.28
N LEU A 108 3.85 -9.01 -0.30
CA LEU A 108 4.38 -10.12 0.49
C LEU A 108 5.78 -10.51 0.03
N GLU A 109 6.01 -10.63 -1.28
CA GLU A 109 7.33 -10.94 -1.85
C GLU A 109 8.40 -9.93 -1.43
N LYS A 110 8.06 -8.64 -1.36
CA LYS A 110 8.99 -7.60 -0.89
C LYS A 110 9.23 -7.59 0.62
N GLY A 111 8.35 -8.22 1.39
CA GLY A 111 8.39 -8.20 2.85
C GLY A 111 9.05 -9.42 3.51
N ILE A 112 9.45 -10.44 2.73
CA ILE A 112 9.93 -11.75 3.23
C ILE A 112 11.29 -12.15 2.65
#